data_AF-A0A9P7HBL2-F1
#
_entry.id   AF-A0A9P7HBL2-F1
#
_cell.length_a   1.000
_cell.length_b   1.000
_cell.length_c   1.000
_cell.angle_alpha   90.00
_cell.angle_beta   90.00
_cell.angle_gamma   90.00
#
_symmetry.space_group_name_H-M   'P 1'
#
loop_
_entity.id
_entity.type
_entity.pdbx_description
1 polymer ?
#
loop_
_entity_poly.entity_id
_entity_poly.type
_entity_poly.pdbx_seq_one_letter_code
_entity_poly.pdbx_strand_id
1 'polypeptide(L)'
;MTIFWLHQIQVAAIEYQAKENLSEFPSRNEYADIVFSAPCLMNSGLWRSYYSKDLLFTPKARENWHLPDLQPLPSIAKPKTSEKPKQHQVTSDIDRLPRFAFSVVQKTLSSNLRRGGVVKQALEALQSSTMRLHASDSSVPPYSETQAYFWIQIIHAYIRSLEAEPSSKNNFKGQPTTLTFEAFKSLFGITGDEWQQYYSKSKWESIPARMSFVIPDKKALPNIFGMPSQARMDLARTQMINAINHRSTVSADLPLQEDLDFLAAILIDEAKLIPESELNVVSHASLLRFLFKRLTGQTKSTATSTRRGDASLASSTALEVAERVGMTQGMFWVQQIQIALAGKDVKGFEDFVRVNSYLAYEDLPFVYYSAQLWQSAEASEAYVPPDRRVLSSIVPGRV
;
A
#
# COMPACT_ATOMS: atom_id res chain seq x y z
N MET A 1 -24.24 9.60 5.78
CA MET A 1 -24.15 11.07 6.02
C MET A 1 -22.80 11.55 6.53
N THR A 2 -22.18 10.90 7.53
CA THR A 2 -20.87 11.34 8.06
C THR A 2 -19.79 11.40 6.98
N ILE A 3 -19.65 10.34 6.19
CA ILE A 3 -18.64 10.27 5.11
C ILE A 3 -18.86 11.34 4.04
N PHE A 4 -20.12 11.68 3.71
CA PHE A 4 -20.44 12.77 2.80
C PHE A 4 -19.86 14.10 3.29
N TRP A 5 -20.12 14.46 4.55
CA TRP A 5 -19.61 15.71 5.11
C TRP A 5 -18.09 15.72 5.27
N LEU A 6 -17.50 14.57 5.64
CA LEU A 6 -16.05 14.43 5.67
C LEU A 6 -15.44 14.65 4.27
N HIS A 7 -16.06 14.09 3.23
CA HIS A 7 -15.62 14.31 1.84
C HIS A 7 -15.74 15.78 1.43
N GLN A 8 -16.85 16.46 1.74
CA GLN A 8 -17.03 17.88 1.41
C GLN A 8 -16.00 18.77 2.11
N ILE A 9 -15.74 18.52 3.40
CA ILE A 9 -14.71 19.25 4.15
C ILE A 9 -13.33 18.98 3.56
N GLN A 10 -13.04 17.72 3.18
CA GLN A 10 -11.78 17.36 2.57
C GLN A 10 -11.57 18.07 1.23
N VAL A 11 -12.57 18.08 0.34
CA VAL A 11 -12.52 18.81 -0.94
C VAL A 11 -12.24 20.28 -0.71
N ALA A 12 -12.99 20.93 0.18
CA ALA A 12 -12.79 22.34 0.50
C ALA A 12 -11.39 22.64 1.06
N ALA A 13 -10.86 21.78 1.93
CA ALA A 13 -9.52 21.92 2.48
C ALA A 13 -8.44 21.79 1.40
N ILE A 14 -8.62 20.89 0.42
CA ILE A 14 -7.70 20.73 -0.71
C ILE A 14 -7.76 21.94 -1.64
N GLU A 15 -8.96 22.44 -1.94
CA GLU A 15 -9.14 23.64 -2.76
C GLU A 15 -8.53 24.87 -2.08
N TYR A 16 -8.71 25.00 -0.76
CA TYR A 16 -8.05 26.03 0.04
C TYR A 16 -6.53 25.91 -0.01
N GLN A 17 -5.99 24.70 0.18
CA GLN A 17 -4.56 24.41 0.08
C GLN A 17 -3.99 24.85 -1.29
N ALA A 18 -4.69 24.50 -2.37
CA ALA A 18 -4.30 24.84 -3.73
C ALA A 18 -4.37 26.35 -4.00
N LYS A 19 -5.39 27.03 -3.46
CA LYS A 19 -5.56 28.48 -3.61
C LYS A 19 -4.49 29.27 -2.87
N GLU A 20 -4.14 28.85 -1.66
CA GLU A 20 -3.13 29.50 -0.80
C GLU A 20 -1.70 29.00 -1.07
N ASN A 21 -1.51 28.09 -2.04
CA ASN A 21 -0.23 27.46 -2.39
C ASN A 21 0.51 26.83 -1.20
N LEU A 22 -0.23 26.22 -0.28
CA LEU A 22 0.34 25.60 0.92
C LEU A 22 0.99 24.25 0.59
N SER A 23 2.22 24.04 1.08
CA SER A 23 2.94 22.77 0.90
C SER A 23 2.36 21.63 1.76
N GLU A 24 1.71 21.96 2.87
CA GLU A 24 1.13 21.00 3.81
C GLU A 24 -0.40 21.12 3.82
N PHE A 25 -1.08 20.04 4.24
CA PHE A 25 -2.53 20.07 4.38
C PHE A 25 -2.93 21.04 5.51
N PRO A 26 -4.03 21.81 5.34
CA PRO A 26 -4.45 22.79 6.34
C PRO A 26 -4.69 22.17 7.71
N SER A 27 -4.18 22.84 8.74
CA SER A 27 -4.34 22.46 10.14
C SER A 27 -5.73 22.79 10.66
N ARG A 28 -6.06 22.26 11.86
CA ARG A 28 -7.35 22.54 12.51
C ARG A 28 -7.58 24.04 12.76
N ASN A 29 -6.51 24.81 12.94
CA ASN A 29 -6.62 26.24 13.24
C ASN A 29 -7.08 27.05 12.01
N GLU A 30 -6.82 26.55 10.81
CA GLU A 30 -7.24 27.14 9.53
C GLU A 30 -8.66 26.73 9.14
N TYR A 31 -9.36 25.94 9.98
CA TYR A 31 -10.72 25.48 9.68
C TYR A 31 -11.69 26.63 9.42
N ALA A 32 -11.57 27.73 10.17
CA ALA A 32 -12.40 28.91 9.94
C ALA A 32 -12.20 29.45 8.52
N ASP A 33 -10.95 29.60 8.09
CA ASP A 33 -10.59 30.11 6.76
C ASP A 33 -11.03 29.18 5.64
N ILE A 34 -10.93 27.86 5.85
CA ILE A 34 -11.45 26.84 4.92
C ILE A 34 -12.97 27.00 4.75
N VAL A 35 -13.72 27.10 5.85
CA VAL A 35 -15.18 27.29 5.79
C VAL A 35 -15.56 28.61 5.13
N PHE A 36 -14.82 29.69 5.39
CA PHE A 36 -15.04 30.96 4.69
C PHE A 36 -14.72 30.89 3.20
N SER A 37 -13.71 30.10 2.80
CA SER A 37 -13.35 29.91 1.40
C SER A 37 -14.37 29.05 0.63
N ALA A 38 -15.10 28.17 1.33
CA ALA A 38 -16.09 27.26 0.76
C ALA A 38 -17.48 27.42 1.43
N PRO A 39 -18.26 28.47 1.09
CA PRO A 39 -19.56 28.75 1.71
C PRO A 39 -20.58 27.61 1.61
N CYS A 40 -20.42 26.70 0.64
CA CYS A 40 -21.28 25.52 0.49
C CYS A 40 -21.27 24.61 1.73
N LEU A 41 -20.19 24.59 2.52
CA LEU A 41 -20.10 23.81 3.76
C LEU A 41 -21.06 24.31 4.85
N MET A 42 -21.45 25.60 4.80
CA MET A 42 -22.42 26.17 5.74
C MET A 42 -23.86 25.80 5.40
N ASN A 43 -24.12 25.28 4.20
CA ASN A 43 -25.46 24.86 3.78
C ASN A 43 -25.77 23.46 4.30
N SER A 44 -26.45 23.34 5.44
CA SER A 44 -26.87 22.05 6.02
C SER A 44 -27.71 21.16 5.09
N GLY A 45 -28.30 21.74 4.03
CA GLY A 45 -29.06 21.06 3.00
C GLY A 45 -28.27 20.60 1.78
N LEU A 46 -26.95 20.82 1.72
CA LEU A 46 -26.11 20.51 0.54
C LEU A 46 -26.26 19.06 0.05
N TRP A 47 -26.43 18.11 0.97
CA TRP A 47 -26.61 16.70 0.65
C TRP A 47 -27.82 16.41 -0.24
N ARG A 48 -28.85 17.28 -0.23
CA ARG A 48 -30.07 17.09 -1.06
C ARG A 48 -29.81 17.19 -2.55
N SER A 49 -28.69 17.80 -2.95
CA SER A 49 -28.27 17.85 -4.35
C SER A 49 -27.59 16.55 -4.80
N TYR A 50 -27.10 15.75 -3.86
CA TYR A 50 -26.32 14.54 -4.14
C TYR A 50 -27.13 13.27 -3.87
N TYR A 51 -27.99 13.29 -2.86
CA TYR A 51 -28.73 12.12 -2.41
C TYR A 51 -30.25 12.32 -2.44
N SER A 52 -30.97 11.29 -2.90
CA SER A 52 -32.41 11.19 -2.66
C SER A 52 -32.70 10.87 -1.19
N LYS A 53 -33.90 11.24 -0.74
CA LYS A 53 -34.38 10.85 0.59
C LYS A 53 -34.56 9.34 0.68
N ASP A 54 -35.00 8.71 -0.40
CA ASP A 54 -35.32 7.29 -0.42
C ASP A 54 -34.07 6.45 -0.19
N LEU A 55 -32.92 6.83 -0.76
CA LEU A 55 -31.64 6.16 -0.50
C LEU A 55 -31.14 6.42 0.94
N LEU A 56 -31.02 7.70 1.33
CA LEU A 56 -30.37 8.09 2.60
C LEU A 56 -31.09 7.64 3.86
N PHE A 57 -32.42 7.52 3.82
CA PHE A 57 -33.22 7.15 4.99
C PHE A 57 -33.51 5.64 5.04
N THR A 58 -32.97 4.84 4.12
CA THR A 58 -33.02 3.38 4.26
C THR A 58 -32.21 2.90 5.47
N PRO A 59 -32.60 1.77 6.09
CA PRO A 59 -31.80 1.13 7.15
C PRO A 59 -30.38 0.78 6.67
N LYS A 60 -30.24 0.30 5.43
CA LYS A 60 -28.94 -0.05 4.83
C LYS A 60 -27.99 1.15 4.75
N ALA A 61 -28.50 2.34 4.41
CA ALA A 61 -27.69 3.56 4.34
C ALA A 61 -27.25 4.12 5.72
N ARG A 62 -27.81 3.60 6.82
CA ARG A 62 -27.31 3.90 8.17
C ARG A 62 -26.10 3.05 8.55
N GLU A 63 -26.05 1.83 8.04
CA GLU A 63 -25.02 0.84 8.37
C GLU A 63 -23.84 0.92 7.40
N ASN A 64 -24.10 1.21 6.12
CA ASN A 64 -23.10 1.19 5.06
C ASN A 64 -22.90 2.55 4.38
N TRP A 65 -21.71 2.73 3.82
CA TRP A 65 -21.43 3.85 2.92
C TRP A 65 -22.02 3.58 1.54
N HIS A 66 -22.83 4.53 1.05
CA HIS A 66 -23.41 4.50 -0.29
C HIS A 66 -22.94 5.69 -1.08
N LEU A 67 -22.71 5.49 -2.38
CA LEU A 67 -22.47 6.57 -3.32
C LEU A 67 -23.75 7.42 -3.50
N PRO A 68 -23.63 8.71 -3.85
CA PRO A 68 -24.79 9.52 -4.12
C PRO A 68 -25.47 9.15 -5.44
N ASP A 69 -26.80 9.15 -5.44
CA ASP A 69 -27.66 8.71 -6.54
C ASP A 69 -28.14 9.83 -7.47
N LEU A 70 -28.15 11.09 -7.00
CA LEU A 70 -28.57 12.23 -7.82
C LEU A 70 -27.41 12.86 -8.60
N GLN A 71 -26.26 13.01 -7.93
CA GLN A 71 -25.08 13.64 -8.51
C GLN A 71 -23.82 13.01 -7.94
N PRO A 72 -22.78 12.71 -8.75
CA PRO A 72 -21.52 12.21 -8.21
C PRO A 72 -20.89 13.24 -7.28
N LEU A 73 -20.15 12.77 -6.27
CA LEU A 73 -19.37 13.65 -5.41
C LEU A 73 -18.37 14.46 -6.24
N PRO A 74 -18.03 15.69 -5.81
CA PRO A 74 -16.96 16.45 -6.44
C PRO A 74 -15.70 15.60 -6.45
N SER A 75 -15.22 15.28 -7.65
CA SER A 75 -13.91 14.68 -7.81
C SER A 75 -12.90 15.76 -7.44
N ILE A 76 -11.95 15.41 -6.57
CA ILE A 76 -10.80 16.26 -6.29
C ILE A 76 -10.05 16.38 -7.62
N ALA A 77 -10.29 17.49 -8.32
CA ALA A 77 -9.70 17.71 -9.63
C ALA A 77 -8.19 17.81 -9.44
N LYS A 78 -7.46 16.92 -10.12
CA LYS A 78 -6.01 17.05 -10.27
C LYS A 78 -5.72 18.48 -10.73
N PRO A 79 -4.77 19.23 -10.15
CA PRO A 79 -4.04 20.17 -10.99
C PRO A 79 -3.51 19.33 -12.15
N LYS A 80 -3.79 19.74 -13.39
CA LYS A 80 -3.24 19.13 -14.61
C LYS A 80 -1.73 19.39 -14.66
N THR A 81 -0.99 18.93 -13.67
CA THR A 81 0.45 18.82 -13.79
C THR A 81 0.66 17.60 -14.65
N SER A 82 1.11 17.86 -15.88
CA SER A 82 1.74 16.87 -16.75
C SER A 82 3.03 16.39 -16.09
N GLU A 83 2.93 15.79 -14.91
CA GLU A 83 4.01 14.99 -14.37
C GLU A 83 3.85 13.65 -15.06
N LYS A 84 4.70 13.43 -16.08
CA LYS A 84 5.15 12.07 -16.42
C LYS A 84 5.38 11.34 -15.10
N PRO A 85 4.99 10.05 -14.97
CA PRO A 85 5.26 9.30 -13.75
C PRO A 85 6.72 9.56 -13.41
N LYS A 86 6.97 10.22 -12.27
CA LYS A 86 8.30 10.40 -11.76
C LYS A 86 8.75 8.99 -11.42
N GLN A 87 9.34 8.31 -12.40
CA GLN A 87 10.38 7.34 -12.14
C GLN A 87 11.25 8.06 -11.13
N HIS A 88 11.20 7.60 -9.88
CA HIS A 88 11.96 8.21 -8.80
C HIS A 88 13.38 8.31 -9.33
N GLN A 89 13.82 9.53 -9.65
CA GLN A 89 15.20 9.75 -10.03
C GLN A 89 15.99 9.32 -8.82
N VAL A 90 16.75 8.24 -8.99
CA VAL A 90 17.57 7.59 -7.96
C VAL A 90 18.76 8.50 -7.68
N THR A 91 18.51 9.68 -7.11
CA THR A 91 19.55 10.47 -6.47
C THR A 91 19.69 9.93 -5.07
N SER A 92 20.75 9.13 -4.82
CA SER A 92 21.23 8.71 -3.48
C SER A 92 20.14 8.78 -2.40
N ASP A 93 19.13 7.93 -2.50
CA ASP A 93 18.00 7.96 -1.57
C ASP A 93 18.50 7.46 -0.21
N ILE A 94 18.88 8.41 0.65
CA ILE A 94 19.33 8.19 2.02
C ILE A 94 18.29 7.38 2.80
N ASP A 95 17.02 7.50 2.42
CA ASP A 95 15.91 6.81 3.03
C ASP A 95 15.65 5.42 2.43
N ARG A 96 16.34 5.00 1.36
CA ARG A 96 16.08 3.71 0.70
C ARG A 96 16.15 2.52 1.67
N LEU A 97 17.27 2.38 2.40
CA LEU A 97 17.44 1.28 3.34
C LEU A 97 16.51 1.39 4.57
N PRO A 98 16.36 2.56 5.22
CA PRO A 98 15.34 2.74 6.25
C PRO A 98 13.91 2.42 5.78
N ARG A 99 13.52 2.85 4.58
CA ARG A 99 12.19 2.62 4.02
C ARG A 99 11.95 1.13 3.73
N PHE A 100 12.91 0.47 3.11
CA PHE A 100 12.86 -0.97 2.90
C PHE A 100 12.76 -1.73 4.23
N ALA A 101 13.62 -1.39 5.20
CA ALA A 101 13.59 -2.00 6.52
C ALA A 101 12.25 -1.78 7.25
N PHE A 102 11.63 -0.61 7.08
CA PHE A 102 10.29 -0.34 7.61
C PHE A 102 9.23 -1.27 7.02
N SER A 103 9.22 -1.44 5.69
CA SER A 103 8.34 -2.39 4.99
C SER A 103 8.53 -3.83 5.51
N VAL A 104 9.79 -4.26 5.67
CA VAL A 104 10.13 -5.59 6.19
C VAL A 104 9.61 -5.81 7.61
N VAL A 105 9.77 -4.82 8.49
CA VAL A 105 9.29 -4.93 9.88
C VAL A 105 7.76 -4.91 9.94
N GLN A 106 7.09 -4.06 9.15
CA GLN A 106 5.63 -4.09 9.07
C GLN A 106 5.11 -5.44 8.62
N LYS A 107 5.69 -6.03 7.55
CA LYS A 107 5.30 -7.37 7.09
C LYS A 107 5.67 -8.45 8.10
N THR A 108 6.75 -8.30 8.86
CA THR A 108 7.09 -9.23 9.97
C THR A 108 6.02 -9.25 11.05
N LEU A 109 5.37 -8.11 11.34
CA LEU A 109 4.32 -8.01 12.35
C LEU A 109 2.95 -8.52 11.87
N SER A 110 2.68 -8.47 10.56
CA SER A 110 1.42 -8.95 9.98
C SER A 110 1.49 -10.39 9.43
N SER A 111 2.69 -10.92 9.18
CA SER A 111 2.89 -12.26 8.64
C SER A 111 2.84 -13.35 9.71
N ASN A 112 2.38 -14.54 9.32
CA ASN A 112 2.45 -15.75 10.14
C ASN A 112 3.83 -16.44 10.07
N LEU A 113 4.76 -15.92 9.28
CA LEU A 113 6.11 -16.47 9.15
C LEU A 113 6.98 -16.11 10.35
N ARG A 114 7.95 -16.98 10.67
CA ARG A 114 8.97 -16.66 11.69
C ARG A 114 9.81 -15.48 11.20
N ARG A 115 10.06 -14.51 12.08
CA ARG A 115 10.92 -13.33 11.81
C ARG A 115 12.22 -13.67 11.06
N GLY A 116 12.93 -14.72 11.48
CA GLY A 116 14.18 -15.13 10.83
C GLY A 116 14.01 -15.48 9.35
N GLY A 117 12.89 -16.11 8.98
CA GLY A 117 12.55 -16.40 7.58
C GLY A 117 12.22 -15.14 6.79
N VAL A 118 11.41 -14.24 7.37
CA VAL A 118 11.05 -12.96 6.73
C VAL A 118 12.30 -12.11 6.46
N VAL A 119 13.18 -11.96 7.45
CA VAL A 119 14.41 -11.19 7.31
C VAL A 119 15.36 -11.82 6.29
N LYS A 120 15.46 -13.15 6.24
CA LYS A 120 16.25 -13.84 5.21
C LYS A 120 15.74 -13.52 3.80
N GLN A 121 14.44 -13.66 3.55
CA GLN A 121 13.83 -13.33 2.26
C GLN A 121 14.04 -11.86 1.89
N ALA A 122 13.91 -10.95 2.87
CA ALA A 122 14.17 -9.53 2.66
C ALA A 122 15.61 -9.25 2.21
N LEU A 123 16.60 -9.87 2.87
CA LEU A 123 18.01 -9.67 2.53
C LEU A 123 18.34 -10.23 1.14
N GLU A 124 17.82 -11.41 0.79
CA GLU A 124 18.01 -12.03 -0.53
C GLU A 124 17.34 -11.21 -1.65
N ALA A 125 16.12 -10.71 -1.41
CA ALA A 125 15.40 -9.85 -2.34
C ALA A 125 16.14 -8.53 -2.57
N LEU A 126 16.58 -7.87 -1.48
CA LEU A 126 17.33 -6.61 -1.55
C LEU A 126 18.68 -6.78 -2.25
N GLN A 127 19.38 -7.88 -1.99
CA GLN A 127 20.64 -8.19 -2.66
C GLN A 127 20.44 -8.33 -4.17
N SER A 128 19.47 -9.14 -4.57
CA SER A 128 19.16 -9.40 -5.98
C SER A 128 18.70 -8.14 -6.71
N SER A 129 17.82 -7.34 -6.08
CA SER A 129 17.33 -6.08 -6.65
C SER A 129 18.45 -5.05 -6.76
N THR A 130 19.33 -4.93 -5.76
CA THR A 130 20.46 -4.00 -5.76
C THR A 130 21.48 -4.39 -6.83
N MET A 131 21.81 -5.68 -6.98
CA MET A 131 22.71 -6.14 -8.04
C MET A 131 22.16 -5.83 -9.43
N ARG A 132 20.85 -6.07 -9.64
CA ARG A 132 20.18 -5.75 -10.92
C ARG A 132 20.14 -4.24 -11.19
N LEU A 133 19.86 -3.45 -10.16
CA LEU A 133 19.83 -1.99 -10.29
C LEU A 133 21.23 -1.44 -10.57
N HIS A 134 22.26 -1.93 -9.87
CA HIS A 134 23.66 -1.57 -10.09
C HIS A 134 24.16 -1.98 -11.49
N ALA A 135 23.63 -3.05 -12.07
CA ALA A 135 23.96 -3.44 -13.44
C ALA A 135 23.45 -2.44 -14.49
N SER A 136 22.31 -1.78 -14.19
CA SER A 136 21.72 -0.74 -15.04
C SER A 136 22.24 0.67 -14.72
N ASP A 137 22.58 0.92 -13.46
CA ASP A 137 23.00 2.22 -12.93
C ASP A 137 24.11 2.05 -11.88
N SER A 138 25.35 2.32 -12.28
CA SER A 138 26.53 2.23 -11.42
C SER A 138 26.59 3.29 -10.32
N SER A 139 25.67 4.26 -10.28
CA SER A 139 25.61 5.26 -9.21
C SER A 139 25.01 4.71 -7.91
N VAL A 140 24.31 3.57 -8.00
CA VAL A 140 23.69 2.93 -6.84
C VAL A 140 24.75 2.28 -5.95
N PRO A 141 24.74 2.52 -4.63
CA PRO A 141 25.68 1.88 -3.72
C PRO A 141 25.61 0.35 -3.79
N PRO A 142 26.74 -0.36 -3.65
CA PRO A 142 26.75 -1.81 -3.63
C PRO A 142 25.97 -2.34 -2.42
N TYR A 143 25.38 -3.52 -2.58
CA TYR A 143 24.67 -4.20 -1.49
C TYR A 143 25.59 -4.41 -0.28
N SER A 144 25.02 -4.24 0.92
CA SER A 144 25.69 -4.58 2.16
C SER A 144 24.73 -5.20 3.17
N GLU A 145 24.96 -6.46 3.50
CA GLU A 145 24.11 -7.20 4.45
C GLU A 145 24.11 -6.54 5.84
N THR A 146 25.27 -6.08 6.31
CA THR A 146 25.37 -5.38 7.61
C THR A 146 24.51 -4.12 7.64
N GLN A 147 24.51 -3.35 6.56
CA GLN A 147 23.76 -2.10 6.49
C GLN A 147 22.24 -2.37 6.46
N ALA A 148 21.81 -3.32 5.62
CA ALA A 148 20.41 -3.71 5.54
C ALA A 148 19.90 -4.30 6.87
N TYR A 149 20.65 -5.22 7.47
CA TYR A 149 20.28 -5.84 8.73
C TYR A 149 20.29 -4.84 9.89
N PHE A 150 21.24 -3.91 9.93
CA PHE A 150 21.25 -2.82 10.91
C PHE A 150 19.92 -2.04 10.90
N TRP A 151 19.48 -1.60 9.72
CA TRP A 151 18.23 -0.84 9.60
C TRP A 151 17.01 -1.66 10.01
N ILE A 152 16.94 -2.95 9.64
CA ILE A 152 15.87 -3.86 10.08
C ILE A 152 15.83 -3.97 11.61
N GLN A 153 16.99 -4.08 12.27
CA GLN A 153 17.07 -4.17 13.72
C GLN A 153 16.66 -2.87 14.42
N ILE A 154 17.17 -1.73 13.94
CA ILE A 154 16.89 -0.41 14.51
C ILE A 154 15.41 -0.08 14.39
N ILE A 155 14.81 -0.30 13.22
CA ILE A 155 13.38 -0.05 13.01
C ILE A 155 12.50 -1.00 13.82
N HIS A 156 12.89 -2.27 13.92
CA HIS A 156 12.21 -3.22 14.80
C HIS A 156 12.27 -2.78 16.27
N ALA A 157 13.41 -2.28 16.74
CA ALA A 157 13.54 -1.74 18.10
C ALA A 157 12.68 -0.49 18.31
N TYR A 158 12.59 0.42 17.33
CA TYR A 158 11.70 1.58 17.39
C TYR A 158 10.22 1.18 17.47
N ILE A 159 9.79 0.22 16.64
CA ILE A 159 8.40 -0.24 16.66
C ILE A 159 8.08 -0.98 17.97
N ARG A 160 9.02 -1.81 18.47
CA ARG A 160 8.88 -2.45 19.79
C ARG A 160 8.74 -1.46 20.94
N SER A 161 9.38 -0.29 20.86
CA SER A 161 9.19 0.79 21.84
C SER A 161 7.77 1.31 21.91
N LEU A 162 7.04 1.31 20.78
CA LEU A 162 5.64 1.74 20.74
C LEU A 162 4.71 0.71 21.40
N GLU A 163 5.09 -0.57 21.40
CA GLU A 163 4.29 -1.67 21.95
C GLU A 163 4.52 -1.88 23.46
N ALA A 164 5.69 -1.52 23.99
CA ALA A 164 6.12 -1.89 25.34
C ALA A 164 5.46 -1.11 26.49
N GLU A 165 4.76 0.00 26.23
CA GLU A 165 4.17 0.85 27.28
C GLU A 165 2.62 0.81 27.25
N PRO A 166 1.96 0.05 28.16
CA PRO A 166 0.51 -0.04 28.26
C PRO A 166 -0.08 1.17 29.03
N SER A 167 0.28 2.40 28.63
CA SER A 167 -0.20 3.60 29.32
C SER A 167 -1.46 4.15 28.67
N SER A 168 -2.57 4.03 29.40
CA SER A 168 -3.92 4.56 29.18
C SER A 168 -4.02 6.10 29.03
N LYS A 169 -2.94 6.78 28.62
CA LYS A 169 -2.86 8.24 28.44
C LYS A 169 -2.27 8.67 27.09
N ASN A 170 -1.68 7.78 26.30
CA ASN A 170 -1.08 8.13 25.01
C ASN A 170 -2.03 7.79 23.85
N ASN A 171 -2.70 8.82 23.32
CA ASN A 171 -3.70 8.73 22.25
C ASN A 171 -3.15 8.36 20.86
N PHE A 172 -1.95 7.79 20.74
CA PHE A 172 -1.49 7.24 19.46
C PHE A 172 -2.13 5.86 19.24
N LYS A 173 -3.44 5.84 18.94
CA LYS A 173 -4.22 4.64 18.57
C LYS A 173 -3.89 4.12 17.16
N GLY A 174 -2.69 4.39 16.65
CA GLY A 174 -2.21 3.82 15.40
C GLY A 174 -1.53 2.49 15.70
N GLN A 175 -2.08 1.39 15.19
CA GLN A 175 -1.36 0.11 15.17
C GLN A 175 -0.03 0.34 14.41
N PRO A 176 1.12 -0.21 14.83
CA PRO A 176 2.39 0.03 14.14
C PRO A 176 2.38 -0.36 12.65
N THR A 177 1.51 -1.30 12.29
CA THR A 177 1.23 -1.74 10.92
C THR A 177 0.51 -0.70 10.05
N THR A 178 -0.05 0.36 10.65
CA THR A 178 -0.82 1.41 9.95
C THR A 178 -0.02 2.70 9.74
N LEU A 179 1.19 2.78 10.28
CA LEU A 179 2.07 3.94 10.10
C LEU A 179 2.61 4.01 8.67
N THR A 180 2.64 5.22 8.11
CA THR A 180 3.41 5.49 6.90
C THR A 180 4.88 5.71 7.24
N PHE A 181 5.78 5.47 6.28
CA PHE A 181 7.21 5.67 6.49
C PHE A 181 7.54 7.13 6.87
N GLU A 182 6.90 8.12 6.24
CA GLU A 182 7.15 9.54 6.54
C GLU A 182 6.73 9.94 7.96
N ALA A 183 5.59 9.40 8.42
CA ALA A 183 5.14 9.58 9.79
C ALA A 183 6.08 8.90 10.78
N PHE A 184 6.55 7.68 10.47
CA PHE A 184 7.52 6.95 11.27
C PHE A 184 8.87 7.67 11.36
N LYS A 185 9.37 8.18 10.23
CA LYS A 185 10.59 8.99 10.13
C LYS A 185 10.48 10.23 11.02
N SER A 186 9.34 10.93 10.97
CA SER A 186 9.09 12.11 11.81
C SER A 186 8.96 11.78 13.30
N LEU A 187 8.36 10.63 13.61
CA LEU A 187 8.14 10.17 14.98
C LEU A 187 9.47 9.93 15.71
N PHE A 188 10.41 9.26 15.05
CA PHE A 188 11.72 8.93 15.65
C PHE A 188 12.83 9.91 15.28
N GLY A 189 12.58 10.81 14.31
CA GLY A 189 13.55 11.77 13.80
C GLY A 189 14.64 11.09 13.01
N ILE A 190 14.26 10.18 12.09
CA ILE A 190 15.22 9.37 11.34
C ILE A 190 15.91 10.22 10.27
N THR A 191 17.24 10.20 10.26
CA THR A 191 18.07 11.06 9.39
C THR A 191 18.91 10.26 8.39
N GLY A 192 19.16 8.97 8.65
CA GLY A 192 19.96 8.07 7.80
C GLY A 192 21.42 7.90 8.23
N ASP A 193 21.86 8.63 9.25
CA ASP A 193 23.22 8.62 9.81
C ASP A 193 23.33 7.95 11.20
N GLU A 194 22.24 7.35 11.69
CA GLU A 194 22.14 6.70 13.00
C GLU A 194 23.19 5.60 13.19
N TRP A 195 23.59 4.95 12.10
CA TRP A 195 24.64 3.93 12.10
C TRP A 195 25.98 4.46 12.64
N GLN A 196 26.26 5.76 12.53
CA GLN A 196 27.52 6.36 12.98
C GLN A 196 27.72 6.25 14.49
N GLN A 197 26.64 6.10 15.26
CA GLN A 197 26.69 5.90 16.71
C GLN A 197 27.15 4.48 17.08
N TYR A 198 26.95 3.51 16.18
CA TYR A 198 27.18 2.09 16.45
C TYR A 198 28.41 1.55 15.71
N TYR A 199 28.68 2.06 14.51
CA TYR A 199 29.76 1.60 13.64
C TYR A 199 30.82 2.67 13.38
N SER A 200 32.08 2.27 13.30
CA SER A 200 33.12 3.04 12.61
C SER A 200 32.90 2.96 11.09
N LYS A 201 33.32 4.01 10.36
CA LYS A 201 33.24 4.05 8.90
C LYS A 201 34.00 2.88 8.26
N SER A 202 35.19 2.59 8.79
CA SER A 202 36.04 1.46 8.35
C SER A 202 35.28 0.13 8.42
N LYS A 203 34.59 -0.15 9.53
CA LYS A 203 33.79 -1.38 9.67
C LYS A 203 32.54 -1.36 8.79
N TRP A 204 31.81 -0.24 8.76
CA TRP A 204 30.55 -0.07 8.02
C TRP A 204 30.68 -0.28 6.51
N GLU A 205 31.82 0.15 5.93
CA GLU A 205 32.09 0.07 4.49
C GLU A 205 32.93 -1.15 4.10
N SER A 206 33.35 -1.96 5.09
CA SER A 206 34.27 -3.09 4.90
C SER A 206 33.68 -4.20 4.03
N ILE A 207 34.54 -4.97 3.35
CA ILE A 207 34.13 -6.14 2.56
C ILE A 207 33.40 -7.19 3.43
N PRO A 208 33.86 -7.53 4.66
CA PRO A 208 33.10 -8.41 5.54
C PRO A 208 31.68 -7.92 5.82
N ALA A 209 31.49 -6.61 6.01
CA ALA A 209 30.18 -6.02 6.26
C ALA A 209 29.23 -6.17 5.06
N ARG A 210 29.77 -6.27 3.84
CA ARG A 210 28.97 -6.50 2.63
C ARG A 210 28.47 -7.94 2.53
N MET A 211 29.32 -8.89 2.92
CA MET A 211 29.09 -10.33 2.73
C MET A 211 28.23 -10.97 3.83
N SER A 212 28.24 -10.39 5.03
CA SER A 212 27.53 -10.94 6.19
C SER A 212 27.32 -9.87 7.25
N PHE A 213 26.35 -10.06 8.14
CA PHE A 213 26.19 -9.18 9.30
C PHE A 213 27.41 -9.18 10.23
N VAL A 214 28.02 -8.01 10.39
CA VAL A 214 29.11 -7.75 11.34
C VAL A 214 28.58 -6.97 12.53
N ILE A 215 28.88 -7.42 13.75
CA ILE A 215 28.48 -6.72 14.98
C ILE A 215 29.12 -5.32 15.09
N PRO A 216 28.42 -4.32 15.65
CA PRO A 216 28.96 -2.97 15.78
C PRO A 216 30.21 -2.91 16.67
N ASP A 217 31.10 -1.96 16.39
CA ASP A 217 32.36 -1.74 17.14
C ASP A 217 32.32 -0.59 18.14
N LYS A 218 31.42 0.39 18.01
CA LYS A 218 31.33 1.52 18.94
C LYS A 218 30.36 1.27 20.09
N LYS A 219 29.16 0.76 19.77
CA LYS A 219 28.07 0.58 20.73
C LYS A 219 27.20 -0.61 20.34
N ALA A 220 26.71 -1.38 21.31
CA ALA A 220 25.76 -2.45 21.05
C ALA A 220 24.42 -1.91 20.52
N LEU A 221 23.76 -2.67 19.65
CA LEU A 221 22.43 -2.31 19.14
C LEU A 221 21.39 -2.40 20.27
N PRO A 222 20.55 -1.37 20.44
CA PRO A 222 19.48 -1.41 21.44
C PRO A 222 18.34 -2.32 20.96
N ASN A 223 17.67 -2.97 21.90
CA ASN A 223 16.45 -3.74 21.62
C ASN A 223 15.18 -2.88 21.69
N ILE A 224 15.23 -1.78 22.46
CA ILE A 224 14.13 -0.85 22.71
C ILE A 224 14.75 0.56 22.84
N PHE A 225 14.11 1.54 22.22
CA PHE A 225 14.38 2.97 22.39
C PHE A 225 13.41 3.66 23.36
N GLY A 226 13.75 4.86 23.82
CA GLY A 226 12.84 5.70 24.60
C GLY A 226 11.67 6.23 23.77
N MET A 227 10.56 6.56 24.44
CA MET A 227 9.38 7.13 23.79
C MET A 227 9.69 8.47 23.11
N PRO A 228 9.12 8.73 21.91
CA PRO A 228 9.28 10.01 21.23
C PRO A 228 8.61 11.15 22.01
N SER A 229 9.15 12.37 21.86
CA SER A 229 8.58 13.56 22.50
C SER A 229 7.19 13.90 21.95
N GLN A 230 6.38 14.63 22.74
CA GLN A 230 5.04 15.05 22.31
C GLN A 230 5.07 15.82 20.98
N ALA A 231 6.04 16.71 20.79
CA ALA A 231 6.20 17.46 19.54
C ALA A 231 6.41 16.55 18.31
N ARG A 232 7.19 15.47 18.45
CA ARG A 232 7.39 14.48 17.38
C ARG A 232 6.14 13.65 17.13
N MET A 233 5.40 13.31 18.19
CA MET A 233 4.12 12.64 18.05
C MET A 233 3.09 13.52 17.32
N ASP A 234 3.05 14.81 17.61
CA ASP A 234 2.15 15.76 16.95
C ASP A 234 2.54 15.91 15.46
N LEU A 235 3.84 16.04 15.16
CA LEU A 235 4.35 16.07 13.79
C LEU A 235 4.00 14.78 13.01
N ALA A 236 4.22 13.61 13.62
CA ALA A 236 3.89 12.33 13.00
C ALA A 236 2.38 12.19 12.73
N ARG A 237 1.51 12.73 13.58
CA ARG A 237 0.07 12.79 13.31
C ARG A 237 -0.25 13.68 12.12
N THR A 238 0.38 14.84 12.01
CA THR A 238 0.23 15.71 10.83
C THR A 238 0.68 14.99 9.56
N GLN A 239 1.82 14.29 9.59
CA GLN A 239 2.28 13.50 8.45
C GLN A 239 1.35 12.35 8.10
N MET A 240 0.74 11.67 9.08
CA MET A 240 -0.31 10.67 8.83
C MET A 240 -1.52 11.28 8.13
N ILE A 241 -1.99 12.45 8.58
CA ILE A 241 -3.12 13.15 7.95
C ILE A 241 -2.75 13.53 6.51
N ASN A 242 -1.57 14.10 6.30
CA ASN A 242 -1.06 14.43 4.97
C ASN A 242 -1.00 13.19 4.07
N ALA A 243 -0.48 12.07 4.57
CA ALA A 243 -0.37 10.83 3.79
C ALA A 243 -1.74 10.22 3.46
N ILE A 244 -2.70 10.25 4.39
CA ILE A 244 -4.08 9.80 4.13
C ILE A 244 -4.74 10.70 3.07
N ASN A 245 -4.51 12.01 3.15
CA ASN A 245 -5.00 12.96 2.16
C ASN A 245 -4.33 12.75 0.81
N HIS A 246 -3.00 12.60 0.74
CA HIS A 246 -2.29 12.25 -0.49
C HIS A 246 -2.76 10.92 -1.07
N ARG A 247 -2.98 9.89 -0.24
CA ARG A 247 -3.57 8.62 -0.67
C ARG A 247 -4.99 8.81 -1.18
N SER A 248 -5.71 9.87 -0.79
CA SER A 248 -7.06 10.20 -1.27
C SER A 248 -7.03 11.01 -2.57
N THR A 249 -6.05 11.92 -2.74
CA THR A 249 -5.97 12.89 -3.84
C THR A 249 -5.09 12.46 -5.01
N VAL A 250 -3.98 11.79 -4.72
CA VAL A 250 -2.98 11.34 -5.69
C VAL A 250 -3.07 9.82 -5.80
N SER A 251 -2.97 9.32 -7.03
CA SER A 251 -2.92 7.88 -7.26
C SER A 251 -1.68 7.32 -6.55
N ALA A 252 -1.88 6.35 -5.66
CA ALA A 252 -0.79 5.66 -5.00
C ALA A 252 0.14 5.09 -6.08
N ASP A 253 1.41 5.49 -6.06
CA ASP A 253 2.41 4.85 -6.89
C ASP A 253 2.76 3.48 -6.33
N LEU A 254 3.26 2.62 -7.20
CA LEU A 254 3.76 1.31 -6.77
C LEU A 254 4.99 1.51 -5.88
N PRO A 255 5.18 0.67 -4.85
CA PRO A 255 6.42 0.60 -4.10
C PRO A 255 7.64 0.39 -5.00
N LEU A 256 8.84 0.62 -4.43
CA LEU A 256 10.09 0.32 -5.12
C LEU A 256 10.15 -1.17 -5.48
N GLN A 257 10.87 -1.48 -6.56
CA GLN A 257 10.95 -2.85 -7.06
C GLN A 257 11.49 -3.84 -6.01
N GLU A 258 12.38 -3.39 -5.13
CA GLU A 258 12.91 -4.21 -4.04
C GLU A 258 11.86 -4.57 -2.98
N ASP A 259 10.95 -3.64 -2.67
CA ASP A 259 9.81 -3.91 -1.80
C ASP A 259 8.86 -4.92 -2.46
N LEU A 260 8.59 -4.75 -3.76
CA LEU A 260 7.74 -5.68 -4.51
C LEU A 260 8.33 -7.09 -4.57
N ASP A 261 9.64 -7.20 -4.86
CA ASP A 261 10.33 -8.49 -4.91
C ASP A 261 10.34 -9.18 -3.53
N PHE A 262 10.53 -8.39 -2.45
CA PHE A 262 10.40 -8.89 -1.08
C PHE A 262 8.98 -9.38 -0.77
N LEU A 263 7.96 -8.56 -1.03
CA LEU A 263 6.56 -8.92 -0.80
C LEU A 263 6.16 -10.18 -1.59
N ALA A 264 6.64 -10.31 -2.83
CA ALA A 264 6.44 -11.49 -3.66
C ALA A 264 7.06 -12.75 -3.05
N ALA A 265 8.29 -12.66 -2.53
CA ALA A 265 8.95 -13.78 -1.86
C ALA A 265 8.19 -14.23 -0.60
N ILE A 266 7.75 -13.26 0.22
CA ILE A 266 6.94 -13.54 1.41
C ILE A 266 5.60 -14.16 1.04
N LEU A 267 4.92 -13.64 0.02
CA LEU A 267 3.63 -14.16 -0.43
C LEU A 267 3.75 -15.63 -0.87
N ILE A 268 4.83 -15.99 -1.56
CA ILE A 268 5.10 -17.38 -1.95
C ILE A 268 5.25 -18.29 -0.71
N ASP A 269 6.01 -17.85 0.29
CA ASP A 269 6.22 -18.64 1.51
C ASP A 269 4.95 -18.71 2.38
N GLU A 270 4.17 -17.63 2.47
CA GLU A 270 2.84 -17.63 3.10
C GLU A 270 1.89 -18.58 2.39
N ALA A 271 1.88 -18.56 1.05
CA ALA A 271 1.03 -19.43 0.25
C ALA A 271 1.32 -20.91 0.50
N LYS A 272 2.57 -21.31 0.79
CA LYS A 272 2.95 -22.70 1.10
C LYS A 272 2.38 -23.20 2.42
N LEU A 273 2.12 -22.30 3.38
CA LEU A 273 1.54 -22.67 4.69
C LEU A 273 0.03 -22.94 4.62
N ILE A 274 -0.63 -22.52 3.55
CA ILE A 274 -2.08 -22.61 3.42
C ILE A 274 -2.45 -23.95 2.76
N PRO A 275 -3.36 -24.75 3.38
CA PRO A 275 -3.87 -25.97 2.78
C PRO A 275 -4.53 -25.71 1.42
N GLU A 276 -4.41 -26.64 0.49
CA GLU A 276 -4.89 -26.45 -0.88
C GLU A 276 -6.42 -26.45 -1.03
N SER A 277 -7.14 -26.87 0.02
CA SER A 277 -8.50 -27.39 -0.09
C SER A 277 -9.62 -26.36 0.10
N GLU A 278 -9.32 -25.12 0.50
CA GLU A 278 -10.36 -24.11 0.79
C GLU A 278 -10.01 -22.73 0.24
N LEU A 279 -11.02 -22.07 -0.34
CA LEU A 279 -10.98 -20.67 -0.74
C LEU A 279 -10.99 -19.80 0.51
N ASN A 280 -9.80 -19.45 0.99
CA ASN A 280 -9.64 -18.50 2.07
C ASN A 280 -9.32 -17.13 1.48
N VAL A 281 -10.31 -16.22 1.39
CA VAL A 281 -10.06 -14.85 0.88
C VAL A 281 -9.51 -13.91 1.97
N VAL A 282 -9.34 -14.40 3.20
CA VAL A 282 -8.83 -13.58 4.31
C VAL A 282 -7.36 -13.24 4.10
N SER A 283 -6.58 -14.12 3.46
CA SER A 283 -5.18 -13.85 3.13
C SER A 283 -5.01 -13.54 1.64
N HIS A 284 -4.20 -12.52 1.35
CA HIS A 284 -3.82 -12.16 -0.01
C HIS A 284 -3.12 -13.31 -0.74
N ALA A 285 -2.26 -14.06 -0.03
CA ALA A 285 -1.53 -15.19 -0.59
C ALA A 285 -2.45 -16.32 -1.07
N SER A 286 -3.50 -16.64 -0.31
CA SER A 286 -4.50 -17.64 -0.71
C SER A 286 -5.39 -17.15 -1.83
N LEU A 287 -5.78 -15.88 -1.84
CA LEU A 287 -6.52 -15.29 -2.95
C LEU A 287 -5.74 -15.45 -4.27
N LEU A 288 -4.48 -15.01 -4.31
CA LEU A 288 -3.68 -15.12 -5.54
C LEU A 288 -3.43 -16.58 -5.95
N ARG A 289 -3.14 -17.48 -4.99
CA ARG A 289 -2.93 -18.90 -5.29
C ARG A 289 -4.20 -19.56 -5.82
N PHE A 290 -5.36 -19.24 -5.24
CA PHE A 290 -6.65 -19.72 -5.71
C PHE A 290 -6.92 -19.25 -7.14
N LEU A 291 -6.82 -17.95 -7.40
CA LEU A 291 -7.06 -17.37 -8.71
C LEU A 291 -6.12 -17.94 -9.77
N PHE A 292 -4.82 -18.06 -9.45
CA PHE A 292 -3.84 -18.66 -10.35
C PHE A 292 -4.22 -20.11 -10.69
N LYS A 293 -4.50 -20.96 -9.69
CA LYS A 293 -4.90 -22.36 -9.92
C LYS A 293 -6.18 -22.46 -10.74
N ARG A 294 -7.18 -21.63 -10.45
CA ARG A 294 -8.48 -21.67 -11.14
C ARG A 294 -8.35 -21.26 -12.60
N LEU A 295 -7.60 -20.19 -12.87
CA LEU A 295 -7.44 -19.64 -14.22
C LEU A 295 -6.41 -20.40 -15.07
N THR A 296 -5.51 -21.17 -14.47
CA THR A 296 -4.55 -22.04 -15.19
C THR A 296 -4.96 -23.52 -15.24
N GLY A 297 -5.84 -23.98 -14.36
CA GLY A 297 -6.16 -25.41 -14.15
C GLY A 297 -6.86 -26.13 -15.32
N GLN A 298 -7.39 -25.41 -16.32
CA GLN A 298 -8.06 -26.02 -17.48
C GLN A 298 -7.21 -26.12 -18.75
N THR A 299 -5.99 -25.57 -18.81
CA THR A 299 -5.14 -25.70 -20.02
C THR A 299 -4.69 -27.14 -20.32
N LYS A 300 -4.96 -28.11 -19.43
CA LYS A 300 -4.69 -29.54 -19.66
C LYS A 300 -5.79 -30.32 -20.40
N SER A 301 -6.97 -29.72 -20.67
CA SER A 301 -7.98 -30.36 -21.51
C SER A 301 -7.90 -29.83 -22.94
N THR A 302 -7.20 -30.58 -23.80
CA THR A 302 -7.36 -30.62 -25.27
C THR A 302 -7.51 -29.28 -26.01
N ALA A 303 -6.38 -28.75 -26.49
CA ALA A 303 -6.07 -28.17 -27.82
C ALA A 303 -7.11 -27.37 -28.65
N THR A 304 -8.27 -27.01 -28.12
CA THR A 304 -9.29 -26.19 -28.79
C THR A 304 -10.10 -25.38 -27.77
N SER A 305 -9.45 -24.53 -26.96
CA SER A 305 -10.21 -23.50 -26.22
C SER A 305 -10.42 -22.29 -27.13
N THR A 306 -11.67 -22.10 -27.53
CA THR A 306 -12.13 -20.84 -28.10
C THR A 306 -12.07 -19.77 -27.00
N ARG A 307 -11.70 -18.52 -27.34
CA ARG A 307 -11.67 -17.34 -26.42
C ARG A 307 -12.92 -17.18 -25.54
N ARG A 308 -14.03 -17.80 -25.91
CA ARG A 308 -15.31 -17.82 -25.19
C ARG A 308 -15.24 -18.62 -23.89
N GLY A 309 -14.41 -19.67 -23.81
CA GLY A 309 -14.20 -20.47 -22.61
C GLY A 309 -13.48 -19.70 -21.51
N ASP A 310 -12.39 -19.01 -21.85
CA ASP A 310 -11.57 -18.26 -20.89
C ASP A 310 -12.34 -17.10 -20.25
N ALA A 311 -13.17 -16.39 -21.03
CA ALA A 311 -14.05 -15.35 -20.52
C ALA A 311 -15.11 -15.91 -19.56
N SER A 312 -15.71 -17.07 -19.89
CA SER A 312 -16.72 -17.70 -19.05
C SER A 312 -16.15 -18.18 -17.70
N LEU A 313 -14.93 -18.72 -17.71
CA LEU A 313 -14.22 -19.16 -16.50
C LEU A 313 -13.85 -17.96 -15.61
N ALA A 314 -13.40 -16.86 -16.21
CA ALA A 314 -13.10 -15.64 -15.48
C ALA A 314 -14.36 -15.07 -14.82
N SER A 315 -15.48 -15.03 -15.54
CA SER A 315 -16.76 -14.58 -14.98
C SER A 315 -17.22 -15.48 -13.83
N SER A 316 -17.18 -16.81 -13.96
CA SER A 316 -17.58 -17.70 -12.87
C SER A 316 -16.65 -17.59 -11.65
N THR A 317 -15.35 -17.43 -11.89
CA THR A 317 -14.36 -17.24 -10.81
C THR A 317 -14.56 -15.91 -10.10
N ALA A 318 -14.87 -14.84 -10.85
CA ALA A 318 -15.15 -13.53 -10.26
C ALA A 318 -16.40 -13.56 -9.39
N LEU A 319 -17.46 -14.27 -9.81
CA LEU A 319 -18.66 -14.45 -8.99
C LEU A 319 -18.36 -15.22 -7.69
N GLU A 320 -17.59 -16.31 -7.77
CA GLU A 320 -17.18 -17.10 -6.60
C GLU A 320 -16.37 -16.28 -5.59
N VAL A 321 -15.47 -15.40 -6.07
CA VAL A 321 -14.71 -14.48 -5.21
C VAL A 321 -15.60 -13.35 -4.69
N ALA A 322 -16.52 -12.84 -5.52
CA ALA A 322 -17.42 -11.74 -5.17
C ALA A 322 -18.34 -12.07 -3.98
N GLU A 323 -18.73 -13.35 -3.81
CA GLU A 323 -19.50 -13.80 -2.64
C GLU A 323 -18.77 -13.54 -1.30
N ARG A 324 -17.44 -13.38 -1.32
CA ARG A 324 -16.61 -13.21 -0.12
C ARG A 324 -16.15 -11.78 0.09
N VAL A 325 -15.81 -11.06 -0.99
CA VAL A 325 -15.16 -9.73 -0.92
C VAL A 325 -15.91 -8.63 -1.67
N GLY A 326 -17.03 -8.95 -2.31
CA GLY A 326 -17.79 -8.03 -3.14
C GLY A 326 -17.40 -8.07 -4.61
N MET A 327 -18.34 -7.64 -5.46
CA MET A 327 -18.25 -7.77 -6.92
C MET A 327 -17.08 -7.00 -7.52
N THR A 328 -16.85 -5.76 -7.11
CA THR A 328 -15.75 -4.94 -7.64
C THR A 328 -14.39 -5.54 -7.28
N GLN A 329 -14.21 -6.01 -6.05
CA GLN A 329 -12.95 -6.60 -5.60
C GLN A 329 -12.66 -7.93 -6.32
N GLY A 330 -13.67 -8.80 -6.43
CA GLY A 330 -13.53 -10.07 -7.15
C GLY A 330 -13.19 -9.87 -8.62
N MET A 331 -13.89 -8.97 -9.30
CA MET A 331 -13.62 -8.62 -10.70
C MET A 331 -12.21 -8.01 -10.88
N PHE A 332 -11.81 -7.11 -9.99
CA PHE A 332 -10.49 -6.46 -10.05
C PHE A 332 -9.36 -7.50 -10.03
N TRP A 333 -9.35 -8.39 -9.02
CA TRP A 333 -8.27 -9.36 -8.88
C TRP A 333 -8.27 -10.40 -10.00
N VAL A 334 -9.44 -10.86 -10.45
CA VAL A 334 -9.52 -11.76 -11.62
C VAL A 334 -8.93 -11.09 -12.86
N GLN A 335 -9.29 -9.83 -13.14
CA GLN A 335 -8.74 -9.08 -14.27
C GLN A 335 -7.22 -8.93 -14.16
N GLN A 336 -6.69 -8.57 -12.99
CA GLN A 336 -5.24 -8.44 -12.79
C GLN A 336 -4.48 -9.75 -13.07
N ILE A 337 -5.02 -10.89 -12.62
CA ILE A 337 -4.40 -12.20 -12.89
C ILE A 337 -4.49 -12.54 -14.37
N GLN A 338 -5.63 -12.30 -15.03
CA GLN A 338 -5.74 -12.55 -16.47
C GLN A 338 -4.74 -11.72 -17.26
N ILE A 339 -4.53 -10.44 -16.90
CA ILE A 339 -3.56 -9.55 -17.58
C ILE A 339 -2.15 -10.12 -17.38
N ALA A 340 -1.83 -10.56 -16.18
CA ALA A 340 -0.52 -11.15 -15.86
C ALA A 340 -0.27 -12.50 -16.56
N LEU A 341 -1.34 -13.26 -16.84
CA LEU A 341 -1.29 -14.52 -17.59
C LEU A 341 -1.31 -14.32 -19.11
N ALA A 342 -1.74 -13.16 -19.60
CA ALA A 342 -1.87 -12.90 -21.03
C ALA A 342 -0.51 -13.00 -21.75
N GLY A 343 -0.36 -14.01 -22.61
CA GLY A 343 0.81 -14.19 -23.47
C GLY A 343 2.09 -14.66 -22.78
N LYS A 344 2.02 -15.14 -21.51
CA LYS A 344 3.17 -15.68 -20.78
C LYS A 344 2.99 -17.17 -20.52
N ASP A 345 4.00 -17.98 -20.86
CA ASP A 345 4.09 -19.36 -20.42
C ASP A 345 4.65 -19.39 -18.99
N VAL A 346 3.85 -19.84 -18.04
CA VAL A 346 4.16 -19.78 -16.62
C VAL A 346 4.16 -21.19 -16.05
N LYS A 347 5.33 -21.66 -15.61
CA LYS A 347 5.56 -23.05 -15.18
C LYS A 347 4.93 -23.40 -13.84
N GLY A 348 4.66 -22.40 -12.99
CA GLY A 348 4.06 -22.59 -11.67
C GLY A 348 3.77 -21.29 -10.95
N PHE A 349 3.10 -21.39 -9.79
CA PHE A 349 2.68 -20.23 -9.00
C PHE A 349 3.86 -19.37 -8.52
N GLU A 350 4.98 -19.98 -8.13
CA GLU A 350 6.15 -19.23 -7.67
C GLU A 350 6.75 -18.36 -8.79
N ASP A 351 6.92 -18.95 -9.98
CA ASP A 351 7.40 -18.24 -11.16
C ASP A 351 6.43 -17.13 -11.58
N PHE A 352 5.12 -17.40 -11.50
CA PHE A 352 4.07 -16.42 -11.77
C PHE A 352 4.21 -15.16 -10.92
N VAL A 353 4.32 -15.35 -9.59
CA VAL A 353 4.39 -14.26 -8.63
C VAL A 353 5.71 -13.50 -8.76
N ARG A 354 6.84 -14.19 -8.98
CA ARG A 354 8.15 -13.53 -9.19
C ARG A 354 8.17 -12.66 -10.44
N VAL A 355 7.59 -13.12 -11.55
CA VAL A 355 7.53 -12.36 -12.81
C VAL A 355 6.58 -11.16 -12.70
N ASN A 356 5.57 -11.24 -11.83
CA ASN A 356 4.55 -10.22 -11.66
C ASN A 356 4.51 -9.74 -10.19
N SER A 357 5.65 -9.32 -9.65
CA SER A 357 5.80 -9.01 -8.22
C SER A 357 4.89 -7.88 -7.71
N TYR A 358 4.44 -7.00 -8.60
CA TYR A 358 3.43 -5.98 -8.29
C TYR A 358 2.10 -6.57 -7.78
N LEU A 359 1.76 -7.80 -8.14
CA LEU A 359 0.55 -8.47 -7.63
C LEU A 359 0.63 -8.79 -6.14
N ALA A 360 1.85 -8.91 -5.59
CA ALA A 360 2.04 -9.16 -4.17
C ALA A 360 1.76 -7.93 -3.30
N TYR A 361 1.60 -6.74 -3.90
CA TYR A 361 1.23 -5.54 -3.19
C TYR A 361 -0.27 -5.55 -2.85
N GLU A 362 -0.59 -5.76 -1.58
CA GLU A 362 -1.97 -5.86 -1.07
C GLU A 362 -2.78 -4.58 -1.35
N ASP A 363 -2.11 -3.43 -1.33
CA ASP A 363 -2.70 -2.10 -1.57
C ASP A 363 -2.79 -1.73 -3.07
N LEU A 364 -2.51 -2.67 -3.99
CA LEU A 364 -2.63 -2.47 -5.44
C LEU A 364 -3.99 -1.90 -5.88
N PRO A 365 -5.15 -2.30 -5.32
CA PRO A 365 -6.44 -1.71 -5.70
C PRO A 365 -6.47 -0.18 -5.56
N PHE A 366 -5.79 0.38 -4.56
CA PHE A 366 -5.82 1.83 -4.28
C PHE A 366 -4.99 2.67 -5.27
N VAL A 367 -4.22 2.02 -6.14
CA VAL A 367 -3.63 2.64 -7.32
C VAL A 367 -4.72 3.05 -8.32
N TYR A 368 -5.79 2.25 -8.42
CA TYR A 368 -6.88 2.38 -9.39
C TYR A 368 -8.16 2.98 -8.79
N TYR A 369 -8.43 2.69 -7.52
CA TYR A 369 -9.65 3.05 -6.82
C TYR A 369 -9.39 3.99 -5.64
N SER A 370 -10.29 4.95 -5.41
CA SER A 370 -10.35 5.65 -4.12
C SER A 370 -10.85 4.73 -3.01
N ALA A 371 -10.46 5.03 -1.77
CA ALA A 371 -10.93 4.28 -0.61
C ALA A 371 -12.46 4.39 -0.46
N GLN A 372 -13.03 5.55 -0.78
CA GLN A 372 -14.47 5.81 -0.73
C GLN A 372 -15.24 4.95 -1.71
N LEU A 373 -14.75 4.78 -2.94
CA LEU A 373 -15.39 3.91 -3.93
C LEU A 373 -15.16 2.43 -3.58
N TRP A 374 -13.94 2.05 -3.23
CA TRP A 374 -13.59 0.65 -2.90
C TRP A 374 -14.39 0.08 -1.72
N GLN A 375 -14.78 0.93 -0.77
CA GLN A 375 -15.55 0.55 0.44
C GLN A 375 -17.06 0.83 0.31
N SER A 376 -17.56 1.27 -0.84
CA SER A 376 -18.98 1.57 -1.00
C SER A 376 -19.82 0.29 -1.11
N ALA A 377 -21.09 0.38 -0.71
CA ALA A 377 -22.04 -0.72 -0.84
C ALA A 377 -22.24 -1.12 -2.31
N GLU A 378 -22.24 -0.15 -3.22
CA GLU A 378 -22.36 -0.38 -4.66
C GLU A 378 -21.18 -1.20 -5.19
N ALA A 379 -19.96 -0.97 -4.69
CA ALA A 379 -18.78 -1.76 -5.07
C ALA A 379 -18.85 -3.22 -4.57
N SER A 380 -19.61 -3.46 -3.51
CA SER A 380 -19.90 -4.81 -3.01
C SER A 380 -20.95 -5.52 -3.86
N GLU A 381 -22.06 -4.83 -4.18
CA GLU A 381 -23.20 -5.41 -4.88
C GLU A 381 -22.99 -5.52 -6.41
N ALA A 382 -22.24 -4.59 -7.00
CA ALA A 382 -22.02 -4.50 -8.44
C ALA A 382 -20.56 -4.14 -8.78
N TYR A 383 -20.19 -4.32 -10.05
CA TYR A 383 -18.91 -3.85 -10.55
C TYR A 383 -18.96 -2.33 -10.78
N VAL A 384 -18.08 -1.61 -10.10
CA VAL A 384 -17.89 -0.17 -10.29
C VAL A 384 -16.54 0.07 -10.98
N PRO A 385 -16.49 0.88 -12.05
CA PRO A 385 -15.24 1.17 -12.75
C PRO A 385 -14.29 2.01 -11.88
N PRO A 386 -12.96 1.92 -12.11
CA PRO A 386 -11.96 2.70 -11.40
C PRO A 386 -12.14 4.21 -11.58
N ASP A 387 -11.90 4.98 -10.52
CA ASP A 387 -11.98 6.45 -10.50
C ASP A 387 -10.60 7.14 -10.56
N ARG A 388 -9.48 6.40 -10.42
CA ARG A 388 -8.12 7.00 -10.43
C ARG A 388 -7.30 6.73 -11.69
N ARG A 389 -7.15 5.45 -12.03
CA ARG A 389 -6.42 4.97 -13.21
C ARG A 389 -7.31 3.99 -13.97
N VAL A 390 -7.28 4.09 -15.29
CA VAL A 390 -8.03 3.18 -16.15
C VAL A 390 -7.39 1.79 -16.06
N LEU A 391 -8.21 0.76 -15.88
CA LEU A 391 -7.76 -0.63 -15.98
C LEU A 391 -7.61 -1.02 -17.45
N SER A 392 -6.47 -1.61 -17.79
CA SER A 392 -6.28 -2.23 -19.11
C SER A 392 -7.20 -3.44 -19.24
N SER A 393 -8.12 -3.42 -20.20
CA SER A 393 -8.98 -4.58 -20.49
C SER A 393 -8.31 -5.50 -21.51
N ILE A 394 -8.30 -6.81 -21.23
CA ILE A 394 -7.92 -7.84 -22.22
C ILE A 394 -9.04 -8.08 -23.23
N VAL A 395 -10.28 -7.77 -22.86
CA VAL A 395 -11.41 -7.79 -23.78
C VAL A 395 -11.30 -6.55 -24.66
N PRO A 396 -11.13 -6.69 -25.99
CA PRO A 396 -11.15 -5.54 -26.88
C PRO A 396 -12.56 -4.95 -26.86
N GLY A 397 -12.73 -3.87 -26.09
CA GLY A 397 -13.95 -3.06 -26.13
C GLY A 397 -13.99 -2.30 -27.44
N ARG A 398 -15.00 -2.57 -28.26
CA ARG A 398 -15.46 -1.60 -29.26
C ARG A 398 -15.87 -0.34 -28.50
N VAL A 399 -15.36 0.79 -28.99
CA VAL A 399 -15.71 2.17 -28.61
C VAL A 399 -17.21 2.37 -28.59
#